data_AF-A0A0U5NNE3-F1
#
_entry.id   AF-A0A0U5NNE3-F1
#
_cell.length_a   1.000
_cell.length_b   1.000
_cell.length_c   1.000
_cell.angle_alpha   90.00
_cell.angle_beta   90.00
_cell.angle_gamma   90.00
#
_symmetry.space_group_name_H-M   'P 1'
#
loop_
_entity.id
_entity.type
_entity.pdbx_description
1 polymer ?
#
loop_
_entity_poly.entity_id
_entity_poly.type
_entity_poly.pdbx_seq_one_letter_code
_entity_poly.pdbx_strand_id
1 'polypeptide(L)'
;MKTFMEEYGKVIALVIVLVGLILYVFGSDAHGLLGELSKVKGVETVGDADNSELLSSVGSRDNPTLEVKPKKLRIGNEYNLLDKNEYYITARNADDAELAVSVKSIISPEGEALTGFVNPNAFKPDRSGIYVIKYETHEVYKTFVKTTEKDYQFVVD
;
A
#
# COMPACT_ATOMS: atom_id res chain seq x y z
N MET A 1 -14.94 -62.14 35.50
CA MET A 1 -15.42 -62.23 34.11
C MET A 1 -16.69 -61.41 33.80
N LYS A 2 -17.27 -60.62 34.73
CA LYS A 2 -18.43 -59.74 34.41
C LYS A 2 -18.02 -58.31 33.98
N THR A 3 -16.86 -57.83 34.40
CA THR A 3 -16.38 -56.45 34.11
C THR A 3 -15.80 -56.28 32.71
N PHE A 4 -15.35 -57.36 32.06
CA PHE A 4 -14.80 -57.31 30.71
C PHE A 4 -15.88 -57.01 29.67
N MET A 5 -17.08 -57.60 29.78
CA MET A 5 -18.12 -57.43 28.74
C MET A 5 -18.68 -56.00 28.65
N GLU A 6 -18.62 -55.24 29.75
CA GLU A 6 -19.17 -53.88 29.87
C GLU A 6 -18.23 -52.81 29.27
N GLU A 7 -16.91 -53.01 29.38
CA GLU A 7 -15.90 -52.11 28.81
C GLU A 7 -15.79 -52.25 27.30
N TYR A 8 -15.76 -53.48 26.78
CA TYR A 8 -15.70 -53.71 25.32
C TYR A 8 -16.96 -53.21 24.61
N GLY A 9 -18.14 -53.28 25.25
CA GLY A 9 -19.37 -52.70 24.71
C GLY A 9 -19.30 -51.18 24.53
N LYS A 10 -18.71 -50.47 25.51
CA LYS A 10 -18.50 -49.01 25.42
C LYS A 10 -17.47 -48.64 24.35
N VAL A 11 -16.37 -49.41 24.24
CA VAL A 11 -15.35 -49.19 23.21
C VAL A 11 -15.93 -49.41 21.81
N ILE A 12 -16.72 -50.46 21.61
CA ILE A 12 -17.38 -50.72 20.32
C ILE A 12 -18.39 -49.62 19.98
N ALA A 13 -19.19 -49.17 20.95
CA ALA A 13 -20.12 -48.06 20.75
C ALA A 13 -19.38 -46.76 20.39
N LEU A 14 -18.27 -46.46 21.08
CA LEU A 14 -17.44 -45.28 20.80
C LEU A 14 -16.86 -45.33 19.38
N VAL A 15 -16.36 -46.49 18.95
CA VAL A 15 -15.79 -46.68 17.61
C VAL A 15 -16.87 -46.49 16.53
N ILE A 16 -18.08 -47.00 16.74
CA ILE A 16 -19.20 -46.81 15.78
C ILE A 16 -19.58 -45.33 15.66
N VAL A 17 -19.66 -44.60 16.77
CA VAL A 17 -19.95 -43.16 16.77
C VAL A 17 -18.83 -42.38 16.06
N LEU A 18 -17.57 -42.75 16.29
CA LEU A 18 -16.42 -42.07 15.70
C LEU A 18 -16.31 -42.31 14.20
N VAL A 19 -16.60 -43.53 13.74
CA VAL A 19 -16.71 -43.86 12.30
C VAL A 19 -17.88 -43.11 11.67
N GLY A 20 -19.02 -43.01 12.35
CA GLY A 20 -20.17 -42.21 11.89
C GLY A 20 -19.83 -40.73 11.72
N LEU A 21 -19.07 -40.14 12.66
CA LEU A 21 -18.59 -38.76 12.57
C LEU A 21 -17.61 -38.55 11.40
N ILE A 22 -16.68 -39.49 11.18
CA ILE A 22 -15.73 -39.40 10.06
C ILE A 22 -16.48 -39.49 8.73
N LEU A 23 -17.42 -40.42 8.59
CA LEU A 23 -18.25 -40.53 7.39
C LEU A 23 -19.15 -39.29 7.19
N TYR A 24 -19.62 -38.66 8.28
CA TYR A 24 -20.39 -37.42 8.19
C TYR A 24 -19.53 -36.21 7.78
N VAL A 25 -18.30 -36.09 8.30
CA VAL A 25 -17.39 -34.97 8.00
C VAL A 25 -16.82 -35.08 6.58
N PHE A 26 -16.49 -36.28 6.12
CA PHE A 26 -15.81 -36.51 4.84
C PHE A 26 -16.68 -37.15 3.76
N GLY A 27 -17.92 -37.52 4.07
CA GLY A 27 -18.88 -38.04 3.10
C GLY A 27 -19.27 -36.98 2.08
N SER A 28 -19.05 -37.29 0.81
CA SER A 28 -19.38 -36.44 -0.35
C SER A 28 -20.87 -36.39 -0.69
N ASP A 29 -21.70 -37.05 0.09
CA ASP A 29 -23.13 -37.18 -0.15
C ASP A 29 -23.88 -35.93 0.35
N ALA A 30 -25.07 -35.67 -0.21
CA ALA A 30 -25.86 -34.46 0.04
C ALA A 30 -26.32 -34.24 1.51
N HIS A 31 -25.99 -35.18 2.41
CA HIS A 31 -26.28 -35.21 3.84
C HIS A 31 -25.02 -35.12 4.74
N GLY A 32 -23.82 -35.09 4.17
CA GLY A 32 -22.57 -34.85 4.92
C GLY A 32 -22.29 -33.37 5.10
N LEU A 33 -21.42 -33.01 6.06
CA LEU A 33 -21.06 -31.63 6.38
C LEU A 33 -20.57 -30.87 5.13
N LEU A 34 -19.74 -31.50 4.29
CA LEU A 34 -19.24 -30.91 3.04
C LEU A 34 -20.37 -30.73 1.98
N GLY A 35 -21.34 -31.63 1.96
CA GLY A 35 -22.55 -31.53 1.14
C GLY A 35 -23.50 -30.41 1.59
N GLU A 36 -23.59 -30.15 2.91
CA GLU A 36 -24.34 -29.02 3.44
C GLU A 36 -23.59 -27.69 3.25
N LEU A 37 -22.27 -27.67 3.46
CA LEU A 37 -21.43 -26.49 3.22
C LEU A 37 -21.41 -26.08 1.74
N SER A 38 -21.45 -27.03 0.80
CA SER A 38 -21.56 -26.73 -0.63
C SER A 38 -22.95 -26.21 -1.05
N LYS A 39 -24.00 -26.47 -0.25
CA LYS A 39 -25.34 -25.88 -0.45
C LYS A 39 -25.48 -24.50 0.17
N VAL A 40 -24.64 -24.16 1.16
CA VAL A 40 -24.45 -22.79 1.63
C VAL A 40 -23.62 -22.08 0.55
N LYS A 41 -24.31 -21.67 -0.53
CA LYS A 41 -23.81 -20.66 -1.47
C LYS A 41 -23.31 -19.52 -0.60
N GLY A 42 -22.00 -19.28 -0.62
CA GLY A 42 -21.39 -18.22 0.16
C GLY A 42 -22.25 -16.97 0.01
N VAL A 43 -22.63 -16.38 1.14
CA VAL A 43 -23.03 -14.99 1.12
C VAL A 43 -21.75 -14.26 0.74
N GLU A 44 -21.57 -14.09 -0.57
CA GLU A 44 -20.64 -13.17 -1.18
C GLU A 44 -21.00 -11.81 -0.59
N THR A 45 -20.33 -11.53 0.52
CA THR A 45 -20.29 -10.21 1.08
C THR A 45 -19.55 -9.37 0.05
N VAL A 46 -20.19 -8.27 -0.32
CA VAL A 46 -19.85 -7.33 -1.40
C VAL A 46 -20.47 -7.75 -2.73
N GLY A 47 -21.70 -7.26 -2.93
CA GLY A 47 -22.33 -7.25 -4.23
C GLY A 47 -21.42 -6.59 -5.26
N ASP A 48 -21.28 -7.28 -6.37
CA ASP A 48 -20.73 -6.81 -7.64
C ASP A 48 -21.71 -5.78 -8.26
N ALA A 49 -21.96 -4.69 -7.53
CA ALA A 49 -22.77 -3.57 -7.94
C ALA A 49 -21.82 -2.37 -8.15
N ASP A 50 -21.71 -1.93 -9.42
CA ASP A 50 -21.18 -0.64 -9.86
C ASP A 50 -19.72 -0.26 -9.55
N ASN A 51 -18.84 -1.21 -9.21
CA ASN A 51 -17.42 -0.88 -9.07
C ASN A 51 -16.66 -0.81 -10.40
N SER A 52 -17.16 -1.35 -11.51
CA SER A 52 -16.44 -1.35 -12.79
C SER A 52 -16.34 0.04 -13.42
N GLU A 53 -17.39 0.88 -13.32
CA GLU A 53 -17.38 2.27 -13.77
C GLU A 53 -16.51 3.17 -12.87
N LEU A 54 -16.53 2.91 -11.55
CA LEU A 54 -15.65 3.61 -10.62
C LEU A 54 -14.16 3.24 -10.84
N LEU A 55 -13.87 1.96 -11.05
CA LEU A 55 -12.51 1.48 -11.33
C LEU A 55 -12.00 1.97 -12.69
N SER A 56 -12.83 1.97 -13.73
CA SER A 56 -12.45 2.48 -15.05
C SER A 56 -12.26 4.00 -15.06
N SER A 57 -13.11 4.77 -14.37
CA SER A 57 -12.96 6.24 -14.25
C SER A 57 -11.77 6.66 -13.37
N VAL A 58 -11.37 5.86 -12.38
CA VAL A 58 -10.17 6.13 -11.58
C VAL A 58 -8.89 5.67 -12.29
N GLY A 59 -8.94 4.51 -12.95
CA GLY A 59 -7.81 3.95 -13.69
C GLY A 59 -7.40 4.79 -14.89
N SER A 60 -8.36 5.44 -15.55
CA SER A 60 -8.13 6.34 -16.68
C SER A 60 -7.72 7.77 -16.30
N ARG A 61 -7.86 8.16 -15.03
CA ARG A 61 -7.44 9.49 -14.57
C ARG A 61 -5.91 9.56 -14.54
N ASP A 62 -5.35 10.62 -15.10
CA ASP A 62 -3.91 10.85 -15.08
C ASP A 62 -3.38 11.03 -13.65
N ASN A 63 -2.12 10.64 -13.45
CA ASN A 63 -1.41 10.92 -12.21
C ASN A 63 -1.13 12.43 -12.09
N PRO A 64 -0.99 12.97 -10.88
CA PRO A 64 -0.67 14.37 -10.70
C PRO A 64 0.66 14.73 -11.36
N THR A 65 0.74 15.91 -11.97
CA THR A 65 1.97 16.43 -12.55
C THR A 65 2.82 17.06 -11.45
N LEU A 66 4.14 16.93 -11.55
CA LEU A 66 5.11 17.53 -10.62
C LEU A 66 6.30 18.10 -11.39
N GLU A 67 6.48 19.40 -11.31
CA GLU A 67 7.59 20.13 -11.91
C GLU A 67 8.30 20.98 -10.86
N VAL A 68 9.63 20.87 -10.85
CA VAL A 68 10.54 21.68 -10.04
C VAL A 68 11.63 22.17 -10.98
N LYS A 69 12.06 23.42 -10.83
CA LYS A 69 13.17 24.00 -11.57
C LYS A 69 14.40 24.10 -10.66
N PRO A 70 15.36 23.16 -10.79
CA PRO A 70 16.54 23.17 -9.94
C PRO A 70 17.37 24.42 -10.20
N LYS A 71 18.03 24.89 -9.13
CA LYS A 71 18.99 25.98 -9.18
C LYS A 71 20.31 25.52 -8.59
N LYS A 72 21.35 26.27 -8.92
CA LYS A 72 22.66 26.11 -8.31
C LYS A 72 22.60 26.62 -6.87
N LEU A 73 23.01 25.79 -5.93
CA LEU A 73 23.10 26.13 -4.51
C LEU A 73 24.57 26.39 -4.14
N ARG A 74 24.77 26.91 -2.94
CA ARG A 74 26.08 27.16 -2.35
C ARG A 74 26.25 26.45 -1.02
N ILE A 75 27.42 25.90 -0.77
CA ILE A 75 27.76 25.25 0.50
C ILE A 75 27.56 26.23 1.66
N GLY A 76 27.02 25.73 2.77
CA GLY A 76 26.91 26.49 4.02
C GLY A 76 25.74 27.47 4.09
N ASN A 77 25.08 27.75 2.96
CA ASN A 77 23.83 28.51 2.92
C ASN A 77 22.64 27.61 3.25
N GLU A 78 21.62 28.19 3.88
CA GLU A 78 20.36 27.51 4.15
C GLU A 78 19.36 27.80 3.04
N TYR A 79 18.63 26.77 2.61
CA TYR A 79 17.62 26.82 1.55
C TYR A 79 16.33 26.16 1.99
N ASN A 80 15.20 26.74 1.60
CA ASN A 80 13.90 26.10 1.72
C ASN A 80 13.57 25.37 0.41
N LEU A 81 13.86 24.07 0.34
CA LEU A 81 13.64 23.25 -0.86
C LEU A 81 12.18 23.19 -1.31
N LEU A 82 11.23 23.58 -0.46
CA LEU A 82 9.79 23.63 -0.77
C LEU A 82 9.32 25.04 -1.16
N ASP A 83 10.22 26.01 -1.31
CA ASP A 83 9.86 27.36 -1.75
C ASP A 83 9.42 27.36 -3.23
N LYS A 84 8.11 27.53 -3.42
CA LYS A 84 7.47 27.54 -4.74
C LYS A 84 7.97 28.67 -5.64
N ASN A 85 8.29 29.84 -5.08
CA ASN A 85 8.74 30.99 -5.84
C ASN A 85 10.21 30.84 -6.24
N GLU A 86 11.03 30.27 -5.35
CA GLU A 86 12.44 30.08 -5.64
C GLU A 86 12.66 28.98 -6.68
N TYR A 87 11.98 27.84 -6.55
CA TYR A 87 12.20 26.67 -7.41
C TYR A 87 11.10 26.46 -8.46
N TYR A 88 10.19 27.41 -8.64
CA TYR A 88 9.08 27.34 -9.60
C TYR A 88 8.32 26.00 -9.48
N ILE A 89 8.04 25.59 -8.24
CA ILE A 89 7.43 24.30 -7.96
C ILE A 89 5.97 24.35 -8.37
N THR A 90 5.57 23.45 -9.27
CA THR A 90 4.17 23.26 -9.63
C THR A 90 3.79 21.80 -9.46
N ALA A 91 2.70 21.56 -8.74
CA ALA A 91 2.08 20.26 -8.63
C ALA A 91 0.59 20.40 -8.84
N ARG A 92 0.05 19.63 -9.79
CA ARG A 92 -1.35 19.75 -10.17
C ARG A 92 -1.97 18.39 -10.42
N ASN A 93 -3.25 18.24 -10.11
CA ASN A 93 -3.99 17.05 -10.51
C ASN A 93 -4.52 17.17 -11.95
N ALA A 94 -5.23 16.14 -12.42
CA ALA A 94 -5.83 16.14 -13.76
C ALA A 94 -6.91 17.22 -13.96
N ASP A 95 -7.43 17.82 -12.88
CA ASP A 95 -8.40 18.93 -12.94
C ASP A 95 -7.71 20.30 -12.85
N ASP A 96 -6.38 20.36 -12.98
CA ASP A 96 -5.52 21.55 -12.85
C ASP A 96 -5.54 22.20 -11.44
N ALA A 97 -6.06 21.50 -10.43
CA ALA A 97 -6.05 21.95 -9.05
C ALA A 97 -4.66 21.76 -8.44
N GLU A 98 -4.21 22.77 -7.69
CA GLU A 98 -2.89 22.76 -7.06
C GLU A 98 -2.80 21.76 -5.90
N LEU A 99 -1.70 21.02 -5.85
CA LEU A 99 -1.42 20.01 -4.84
C LEU A 99 -0.24 20.41 -3.94
N ALA A 100 -0.20 19.82 -2.75
CA ALA A 100 0.92 19.96 -1.83
C ALA A 100 2.11 19.10 -2.29
N VAL A 101 3.32 19.65 -2.14
CA VAL A 101 4.57 18.97 -2.48
C VAL A 101 5.37 18.71 -1.22
N SER A 102 5.96 17.53 -1.13
CA SER A 102 6.91 17.14 -0.09
C SER A 102 8.24 16.69 -0.71
N VAL A 103 9.30 16.73 0.09
CA VAL A 103 10.58 16.09 -0.26
C VAL A 103 10.59 14.72 0.39
N LYS A 104 10.65 13.68 -0.44
CA LYS A 104 10.71 12.29 0.01
C LYS A 104 12.11 11.87 0.41
N SER A 105 13.12 12.30 -0.36
CA SER A 105 14.51 11.97 -0.06
C SER A 105 15.50 12.96 -0.63
N ILE A 106 16.65 13.07 0.04
CA ILE A 106 17.80 13.86 -0.42
C ILE A 106 19.00 12.91 -0.43
N ILE A 107 19.65 12.77 -1.58
CA ILE A 107 20.86 11.96 -1.75
C ILE A 107 22.04 12.90 -1.92
N SER A 108 23.08 12.71 -1.10
CA SER A 108 24.31 13.48 -1.16
C SER A 108 25.12 13.16 -2.43
N PRO A 109 26.13 13.98 -2.79
CA PRO A 109 27.02 13.70 -3.92
C PRO A 109 27.77 12.36 -3.82
N GLU A 110 27.89 11.81 -2.62
CA GLU A 110 28.54 10.52 -2.36
C GLU A 110 27.58 9.33 -2.41
N GLY A 111 26.28 9.58 -2.67
CA GLY A 111 25.25 8.56 -2.70
C GLY A 111 24.61 8.25 -1.35
N GLU A 112 24.93 9.01 -0.30
CA GLU A 112 24.34 8.84 1.02
C GLU A 112 22.92 9.43 1.06
N ALA A 113 21.94 8.66 1.54
CA ALA A 113 20.59 9.16 1.78
C ALA A 113 20.55 9.98 3.08
N LEU A 114 20.28 11.27 2.97
CA LEU A 114 20.18 12.23 4.08
C LEU A 114 18.75 12.35 4.65
N THR A 115 17.80 11.58 4.11
CA THR A 115 16.39 11.59 4.50
C THR A 115 16.20 11.29 5.98
N GLY A 116 15.43 12.13 6.69
CA GLY A 116 15.16 11.99 8.12
C GLY A 116 16.17 12.69 9.03
N PHE A 117 17.35 13.06 8.51
CA PHE A 117 18.37 13.82 9.24
C PHE A 117 18.32 15.32 8.93
N VAL A 118 17.64 15.70 7.84
CA VAL A 118 17.63 17.09 7.35
C VAL A 118 16.19 17.57 7.15
N ASN A 119 15.91 18.78 7.65
CA ASN A 119 14.65 19.47 7.42
C ASN A 119 14.66 20.09 6.00
N PRO A 120 13.74 19.70 5.09
CA PRO A 120 13.68 20.26 3.74
C PRO A 120 13.47 21.79 3.70
N ASN A 121 12.85 22.36 4.73
CA ASN A 121 12.60 23.80 4.80
C ASN A 121 13.84 24.62 5.22
N ALA A 122 14.88 23.95 5.72
CA ALA A 122 16.12 24.54 6.21
C ALA A 122 17.31 23.67 5.78
N PHE A 123 17.31 23.25 4.51
CA PHE A 123 18.35 22.40 3.96
C PHE A 123 19.65 23.20 3.81
N LYS A 124 20.73 22.69 4.40
CA LYS A 124 22.05 23.31 4.33
C LYS A 124 23.06 22.30 3.80
N PRO A 125 23.48 22.40 2.52
CA PRO A 125 24.46 21.47 1.97
C PRO A 125 25.82 21.70 2.63
N ASP A 126 26.48 20.60 2.97
CA ASP A 126 27.75 20.53 3.69
C ASP A 126 28.96 20.33 2.77
N ARG A 127 28.74 19.90 1.52
CA ARG A 127 29.78 19.63 0.53
C ARG A 127 29.36 20.03 -0.88
N SER A 128 30.33 20.24 -1.76
CA SER A 128 30.09 20.50 -3.19
C SER A 128 29.72 19.21 -3.92
N GLY A 129 28.92 19.33 -4.97
CA GLY A 129 28.60 18.23 -5.87
C GLY A 129 27.13 18.22 -6.29
N ILE A 130 26.68 17.08 -6.80
CA ILE A 130 25.29 16.92 -7.25
C ILE A 130 24.47 16.24 -6.16
N TYR A 131 23.50 16.96 -5.61
CA TYR A 131 22.50 16.38 -4.74
C TYR A 131 21.30 15.95 -5.56
N VAL A 132 20.78 14.75 -5.31
CA VAL A 132 19.55 14.27 -5.96
C VAL A 132 18.41 14.38 -4.95
N ILE A 133 17.46 15.26 -5.24
CA ILE A 133 16.31 15.53 -4.38
C ILE A 133 15.08 14.92 -5.03
N LYS A 134 14.47 13.96 -4.34
CA LYS A 134 13.21 13.33 -4.75
C LYS A 134 12.05 14.11 -4.15
N TYR A 135 11.27 14.74 -5.02
CA TYR A 135 10.02 15.38 -4.63
C TYR A 135 8.86 14.42 -4.87
N GLU A 136 7.83 14.54 -4.05
CA GLU A 136 6.59 13.79 -4.19
C GLU A 136 5.38 14.72 -4.08
N THR A 137 4.30 14.35 -4.75
CA THR A 137 2.98 14.94 -4.59
C THR A 137 1.95 13.82 -4.60
N HIS A 138 0.88 13.98 -3.84
CA HIS A 138 -0.21 13.01 -3.80
C HIS A 138 -1.56 13.70 -4.01
N GLU A 139 -2.44 13.02 -4.74
CA GLU A 139 -3.84 13.35 -4.86
C GLU A 139 -4.66 12.21 -4.23
N VAL A 140 -5.67 12.56 -3.44
CA VAL A 140 -6.72 11.62 -3.04
C VAL A 140 -7.94 11.88 -3.92
N TYR A 141 -8.18 10.99 -4.89
CA TYR A 141 -9.34 11.08 -5.76
C TYR A 141 -10.32 9.94 -5.44
N LYS A 142 -11.51 10.32 -4.93
CA LYS A 142 -12.50 9.41 -4.33
C LYS A 142 -11.87 8.61 -3.17
N THR A 143 -11.47 7.37 -3.41
CA THR A 143 -10.86 6.46 -2.42
C THR A 143 -9.44 6.04 -2.80
N PHE A 144 -8.91 6.54 -3.92
CA PHE A 144 -7.60 6.16 -4.44
C PHE A 144 -6.59 7.28 -4.23
N VAL A 145 -5.41 6.89 -3.76
CA VAL A 145 -4.25 7.77 -3.67
C VAL A 145 -3.43 7.61 -4.93
N LYS A 146 -3.28 8.69 -5.70
CA LYS A 146 -2.35 8.76 -6.83
C LYS A 146 -1.14 9.58 -6.41
N THR A 147 0.04 9.01 -6.56
CA THR A 147 1.30 9.63 -6.14
C THR A 147 2.21 9.79 -7.35
N THR A 148 2.86 10.93 -7.43
CA THR A 148 3.93 11.19 -8.40
C THR A 148 5.20 11.53 -7.65
N GLU A 149 6.28 10.82 -7.99
CA GLU A 149 7.62 11.04 -7.47
C GLU A 149 8.56 11.40 -8.60
N LYS A 150 9.44 12.38 -8.38
CA LYS A 150 10.42 12.79 -9.39
C LYS A 150 11.72 13.27 -8.78
N ASP A 151 12.82 12.81 -9.38
CA ASP A 151 14.17 13.16 -8.97
C ASP A 151 14.65 14.41 -9.71
N TYR A 152 15.27 15.31 -8.95
CA TYR A 152 15.83 16.55 -9.44
C TYR A 152 17.27 16.71 -8.96
N GLN A 153 18.15 17.11 -9.87
CA GLN A 153 19.57 17.29 -9.59
C GLN A 153 19.87 18.75 -9.27
N PHE A 154 20.44 18.98 -8.08
CA PHE A 154 20.88 20.29 -7.62
C PHE A 154 22.40 20.31 -7.57
N VAL A 155 23.01 21.24 -8.29
CA VAL A 155 24.45 21.45 -8.27
C VAL A 155 24.78 22.38 -7.11
N VAL A 156 25.70 21.96 -6.24
CA VAL A 156 26.20 22.74 -5.11
C VAL A 156 27.68 23.05 -5.31
N ASP A 157 28.02 24.33 -5.20
CA ASP A 157 29.40 24.83 -5.24
C ASP A 157 29.83 25.52 -3.94
#